data_AF-A0A1F5CZP8-F1
#
_entry.id   AF-A0A1F5CZP8-F1
#
_cell.length_a   1.000
_cell.length_b   1.000
_cell.length_c   1.000
_cell.angle_alpha   90.00
_cell.angle_beta   90.00
_cell.angle_gamma   90.00
#
_symmetry.space_group_name_H-M   'P 1'
#
loop_
_entity.id
_entity.type
_entity.pdbx_description
1 polymer ?
#
loop_
_entity_poly.entity_id
_entity_poly.type
_entity_poly.pdbx_seq_one_letter_code
_entity_poly.pdbx_strand_id
1 'polypeptide(L)'
;MSTSIKLSEDAKRTLEKLQARITLATGAKIPQQRLLDTIIRLSADNIDQILEATTQARPLTMSQLEALLATPADWGTETREEEIDQTLYGRRATAEDTRP
;
A
#
# COMPACT_ATOMS: atom_id res chain seq x y z
N MET A 1 -18.73 -15.92 -23.46
CA MET A 1 -19.84 -15.12 -22.87
C MET A 1 -19.25 -13.80 -22.39
N SER A 2 -19.94 -12.68 -22.63
CA SER A 2 -19.52 -11.37 -22.09
C SER A 2 -20.28 -11.10 -20.79
N THR A 3 -19.56 -10.87 -19.71
CA THR A 3 -20.12 -10.39 -18.45
C THR A 3 -20.07 -8.86 -18.44
N SER A 4 -21.16 -8.21 -18.02
CA SER A 4 -21.21 -6.75 -17.89
C SER A 4 -20.69 -6.35 -16.51
N ILE A 5 -19.57 -5.64 -16.46
CA ILE A 5 -18.95 -5.16 -15.24
C ILE A 5 -19.11 -3.63 -15.20
N LYS A 6 -19.60 -3.11 -14.08
CA LYS A 6 -19.68 -1.66 -13.86
C LYS A 6 -18.30 -1.14 -13.47
N LEU A 7 -17.81 -0.17 -14.22
CA LEU A 7 -16.56 0.53 -13.95
C LEU A 7 -16.87 1.98 -13.56
N SER A 8 -16.11 2.54 -12.63
CA SER A 8 -16.11 3.98 -12.41
C SER A 8 -15.52 4.69 -13.64
N GLU A 9 -15.86 5.96 -13.80
CA GLU A 9 -15.34 6.78 -14.90
C GLU A 9 -13.80 6.87 -14.85
N ASP A 10 -13.22 6.98 -13.65
CA ASP A 10 -11.76 7.00 -13.46
C ASP A 10 -11.09 5.68 -13.83
N ALA A 11 -11.71 4.54 -13.48
CA ALA A 11 -11.21 3.23 -13.87
C ALA A 11 -11.25 3.06 -15.40
N LYS A 12 -12.33 3.52 -16.04
CA LYS A 12 -12.47 3.51 -17.50
C LYS A 12 -11.39 4.36 -18.18
N ARG A 13 -11.15 5.59 -17.70
CA ARG A 13 -10.08 6.47 -18.21
C ARG A 13 -8.70 5.84 -18.07
N THR A 14 -8.46 5.15 -16.95
CA THR A 14 -7.20 4.43 -16.71
C THR A 14 -7.03 3.28 -17.70
N LEU A 15 -8.09 2.51 -17.95
CA LEU A 15 -8.08 1.43 -18.93
C LEU A 15 -7.80 1.94 -20.36
N GLU A 16 -8.41 3.07 -20.74
CA GLU A 16 -8.16 3.73 -22.04
C GLU A 16 -6.71 4.20 -22.19
N LYS A 17 -6.14 4.81 -21.14
CA LYS A 17 -4.72 5.20 -21.14
C LYS A 17 -3.80 3.99 -21.29
N LEU A 18 -4.09 2.88 -20.61
CA LEU A 18 -3.32 1.64 -20.74
C LEU A 18 -3.41 1.08 -22.17
N GLN A 19 -4.61 1.04 -22.75
CA GLN A 19 -4.81 0.62 -24.14
C GLN A 19 -4.01 1.49 -25.11
N ALA A 20 -4.03 2.81 -24.93
CA ALA A 20 -3.26 3.74 -25.76
C ALA A 20 -1.75 3.49 -25.66
N ARG A 21 -1.22 3.32 -24.43
CA ARG A 21 0.20 2.99 -24.21
C ARG A 21 0.60 1.69 -24.89
N ILE A 22 -0.21 0.64 -24.77
CA ILE A 22 0.05 -0.64 -25.43
C ILE A 22 0.00 -0.47 -26.95
N THR A 23 -0.99 0.26 -27.47
CA THR A 23 -1.14 0.52 -28.90
C THR A 23 0.08 1.28 -29.46
N LEU A 24 0.60 2.26 -28.72
CA LEU A 24 1.81 2.99 -29.10
C LEU A 24 3.05 2.08 -29.11
N ALA A 25 3.15 1.15 -28.15
CA ALA A 25 4.30 0.24 -28.05
C ALA A 25 4.26 -0.91 -29.07
N THR A 26 3.08 -1.45 -29.39
CA THR A 26 2.92 -2.62 -30.25
C THR A 26 2.47 -2.29 -31.67
N GLY A 27 2.03 -1.05 -31.92
CA GLY A 27 1.42 -0.63 -33.18
C GLY A 27 0.02 -1.20 -33.42
N ALA A 28 -0.53 -2.00 -32.50
CA ALA A 28 -1.80 -2.70 -32.69
C ALA A 28 -2.79 -2.39 -31.55
N LYS A 29 -4.00 -1.99 -31.93
CA LYS A 29 -5.08 -1.73 -30.97
C LYS A 29 -5.68 -3.04 -30.47
N ILE A 30 -5.54 -3.30 -29.17
CA ILE A 30 -6.18 -4.44 -28.51
C ILE A 30 -7.60 -4.08 -28.04
N PRO A 31 -8.60 -4.98 -28.08
CA PRO A 31 -9.91 -4.73 -27.48
C PRO A 31 -9.83 -4.51 -25.97
N GLN A 32 -10.67 -3.63 -25.40
CA GLN A 32 -10.68 -3.35 -23.95
C GLN A 32 -10.99 -4.59 -23.12
N GLN A 33 -11.91 -5.45 -23.58
CA GLN A 33 -12.21 -6.72 -22.91
C GLN A 33 -10.96 -7.61 -22.81
N ARG A 34 -10.21 -7.76 -23.91
CA ARG A 34 -8.96 -8.55 -23.95
C ARG A 34 -7.88 -7.97 -23.04
N LEU A 35 -7.80 -6.64 -22.93
CA LEU A 35 -6.91 -5.96 -22.00
C LEU A 35 -7.30 -6.28 -20.56
N LEU A 36 -8.58 -6.15 -20.22
CA LEU A 36 -9.10 -6.43 -18.88
C LEU A 36 -8.87 -7.90 -18.48
N ASP A 37 -9.18 -8.85 -19.37
CA ASP A 37 -8.92 -10.29 -19.14
C ASP A 37 -7.44 -10.58 -18.89
N THR A 38 -6.55 -9.83 -19.55
CA THR A 38 -5.10 -9.97 -19.37
C THR A 38 -4.64 -9.39 -18.05
N ILE A 39 -5.15 -8.22 -17.66
CA ILE A 39 -4.86 -7.61 -16.36
C ILE A 39 -5.32 -8.54 -15.24
N ILE A 40 -6.57 -9.03 -15.29
CA ILE A 40 -7.11 -9.95 -14.28
C ILE A 40 -6.22 -11.19 -14.13
N ARG A 41 -5.79 -11.80 -15.24
CA ARG A 41 -4.90 -12.96 -15.20
C ARG A 41 -3.55 -12.66 -14.55
N LEU A 42 -2.92 -11.53 -14.90
CA LEU A 42 -1.63 -11.13 -14.32
C LEU A 42 -1.76 -10.74 -12.84
N SER A 43 -2.88 -10.15 -12.46
CA SER A 43 -3.17 -9.77 -11.08
C SER A 43 -3.54 -10.97 -10.20
N ALA A 44 -4.07 -12.06 -10.78
CA ALA A 44 -4.38 -13.28 -10.04
C ALA A 44 -3.14 -13.88 -9.35
N ASP A 45 -1.96 -13.72 -9.96
CA ASP A 45 -0.68 -14.16 -9.38
C ASP A 45 -0.19 -13.24 -8.24
N ASN A 46 -0.84 -12.10 -8.02
CA ASN A 46 -0.47 -11.06 -7.06
C ASN A 46 -1.61 -10.79 -6.06
N ILE A 47 -2.22 -11.85 -5.52
CA ILE A 47 -3.40 -11.76 -4.65
C ILE A 47 -3.16 -10.88 -3.41
N ASP A 48 -1.94 -10.87 -2.85
CA ASP A 48 -1.61 -10.09 -1.66
C ASP A 48 -1.73 -8.58 -1.91
N GLN A 49 -1.27 -8.09 -3.06
CA GLN A 49 -1.41 -6.67 -3.42
C GLN A 49 -2.87 -6.28 -3.65
N ILE A 50 -3.69 -7.21 -4.16
CA ILE A 50 -5.14 -6.99 -4.29
C ILE A 50 -5.78 -6.93 -2.90
N LEU A 51 -5.38 -7.81 -1.98
CA LEU A 51 -5.88 -7.81 -0.61
C LEU A 51 -5.51 -6.52 0.11
N GLU A 52 -4.27 -6.03 -0.02
CA GLU A 52 -3.85 -4.74 0.52
C GLU A 52 -4.67 -3.57 -0.05
N ALA A 53 -4.85 -3.54 -1.37
CA ALA A 53 -5.59 -2.46 -2.03
C ALA A 53 -7.10 -2.48 -1.73
N THR A 54 -7.66 -3.64 -1.40
CA THR A 54 -9.10 -3.81 -1.11
C THR A 54 -9.42 -3.77 0.38
N THR A 55 -8.45 -4.08 1.23
CA THR A 55 -8.60 -3.97 2.68
C THR A 55 -8.49 -2.49 3.05
N GLN A 56 -9.62 -1.85 3.34
CA GLN A 56 -9.57 -0.59 4.08
C GLN A 56 -8.82 -0.88 5.38
N ALA A 57 -7.74 -0.13 5.64
CA ALA A 57 -6.92 -0.27 6.84
C ALA A 57 -7.86 -0.36 8.06
N ARG A 58 -8.03 -1.58 8.57
CA ARG A 58 -8.86 -1.79 9.75
C ARG A 58 -8.00 -1.43 10.94
N PRO A 59 -8.48 -0.54 11.84
CA PRO A 59 -7.79 -0.36 13.11
C PRO A 59 -7.64 -1.72 13.79
N LEU A 60 -6.46 -1.99 14.34
CA LEU A 60 -6.21 -3.21 15.11
C LEU A 60 -7.28 -3.32 16.20
N THR A 61 -7.81 -4.51 16.41
CA THR A 61 -8.65 -4.75 17.60
C THR A 61 -7.77 -4.61 18.85
N MET A 62 -8.37 -4.27 20.00
CA MET A 62 -7.61 -4.14 21.25
C MET A 62 -6.82 -5.42 21.57
N SER A 63 -7.39 -6.60 21.29
CA SER A 63 -6.69 -7.87 21.44
C SER A 63 -5.47 -8.06 20.51
N GLN A 64 -5.52 -7.54 19.28
CA GLN A 64 -4.40 -7.58 18.35
C GLN A 64 -3.31 -6.58 18.75
N LEU A 65 -3.70 -5.41 19.23
CA LEU A 65 -2.78 -4.41 19.77
C LEU A 65 -2.07 -4.95 21.02
N GLU A 66 -2.80 -5.56 21.95
CA GLU A 66 -2.23 -6.18 23.15
C GLU A 66 -1.25 -7.30 22.79
N ALA A 67 -1.57 -8.17 21.82
CA ALA A 67 -0.65 -9.22 21.38
C ALA A 67 0.65 -8.65 20.76
N LEU A 68 0.52 -7.56 20.00
CA LEU A 68 1.67 -6.87 19.40
C LEU A 68 2.54 -6.19 20.47
N LEU A 69 1.92 -5.53 21.45
CA LEU A 69 2.61 -4.90 22.58
C LEU A 69 3.19 -5.91 23.58
N ALA A 70 2.59 -7.11 23.68
CA ALA A 70 3.07 -8.22 24.50
C ALA A 70 4.28 -8.94 23.90
N THR A 71 4.72 -8.52 22.71
CA THR A 71 5.95 -9.00 22.08
C THR A 71 7.07 -7.94 22.15
N PRO A 72 7.53 -7.48 23.33
CA PRO A 72 8.82 -6.79 23.38
C PRO A 72 9.90 -7.78 22.92
N ALA A 73 10.47 -7.54 21.74
CA ALA A 73 11.77 -8.09 21.42
C ALA A 73 12.78 -7.26 22.24
N ASP A 74 13.57 -7.90 23.09
CA ASP A 74 14.75 -7.26 23.67
C ASP A 74 15.80 -7.18 22.57
N TRP A 75 16.00 -5.98 22.02
CA TRP A 75 17.01 -5.73 20.98
C TRP A 75 18.42 -5.61 21.57
N GLY A 76 18.61 -5.89 22.87
CA GLY A 76 19.89 -5.84 23.57
C GLY A 76 20.47 -4.42 23.68
N THR A 77 19.68 -3.41 23.39
CA THR A 77 20.06 -1.99 23.40
C THR A 77 19.05 -1.23 24.23
N GLU A 78 19.51 -0.54 25.27
CA GLU A 78 18.68 0.39 26.03
C GLU A 78 18.53 1.67 25.20
N THR A 79 17.30 1.99 24.81
CA THR A 79 16.98 3.23 24.09
C THR A 79 16.12 4.11 24.98
N ARG A 80 16.43 5.40 25.05
CA ARG A 80 15.61 6.39 25.77
C ARG A 80 14.91 7.32 24.77
N GLU A 81 13.70 7.76 25.12
CA GLU A 81 12.93 8.70 24.31
C GLU A 81 13.72 9.98 24.01
N GLU A 82 14.50 10.43 25.00
CA GLU A 82 15.43 11.57 24.97
C GLU A 82 16.46 11.49 23.82
N GLU A 83 16.80 10.28 23.39
CA GLU A 83 17.88 10.00 22.43
C GLU A 83 17.37 9.91 20.98
N ILE A 84 16.04 9.84 20.79
CA ILE A 84 15.41 9.71 19.47
C ILE A 84 15.76 10.91 18.60
N ASP A 85 15.60 12.13 19.15
CA ASP A 85 15.86 13.36 18.41
C ASP A 85 17.34 13.56 18.10
N GLN A 86 18.21 13.12 19.01
CA GLN A 86 19.65 13.13 18.77
C GLN A 86 20.03 12.15 17.66
N THR A 87 19.42 10.96 17.64
CA THR A 87 19.75 9.89 16.69
C THR A 87 19.18 10.15 15.30
N LEU A 88 17.93 10.63 15.21
CA LEU A 88 17.24 10.85 13.93
C LEU A 88 17.55 12.23 13.34
N TYR A 89 17.74 13.25 14.17
CA TYR A 89 17.83 14.65 13.72
C TYR A 89 19.11 15.36 14.13
N GLY A 90 20.00 14.71 14.90
CA GLY A 90 21.26 15.32 15.36
C GLY A 90 21.06 16.50 16.32
N ARG A 91 19.84 16.69 16.84
CA ARG A 91 19.51 17.77 17.78
C ARG A 91 19.68 17.25 19.20
N ARG A 92 20.51 17.93 20.00
CA ARG A 92 20.65 17.62 21.42
C ARG A 92 19.44 18.18 22.17
N ALA A 93 18.76 17.35 22.96
CA ALA A 93 17.67 17.79 23.82
C ALA A 93 18.17 18.95 24.71
N THR A 94 17.53 20.10 24.58
CA THR A 94 17.79 21.27 25.44
C THR A 94 16.83 21.22 26.62
N ALA A 95 17.23 21.73 27.79
CA ALA A 95 16.47 21.71 29.05
C ALA A 95 15.07 22.36 29.01
N GLU A 96 14.62 22.84 27.86
CA GLU A 96 13.29 23.41 27.60
C GLU A 96 12.25 22.35 27.19
N ASP A 97 12.67 21.16 26.75
CA ASP A 97 11.77 20.09 26.28
C ASP A 97 11.19 19.24 27.42
N THR A 98 11.81 19.28 28.61
CA THR A 98 11.27 18.67 29.82
C THR A 98 10.31 19.64 30.50
N ARG A 99 9.05 19.68 30.08
CA ARG A 99 7.94 20.16 30.92
C ARG A 99 6.87 19.05 31.02
N PRO A 100 6.22 18.93 32.20
CA PRO A 100 5.35 17.81 32.54
C PRO A 100 4.07 17.76 31.71
#